data_AF-A0A381ZML0-F1
#
_entry.id   AF-A0A381ZML0-F1
#
_cell.length_a   1.000
_cell.length_b   1.000
_cell.length_c   1.000
_cell.angle_alpha   90.00
_cell.angle_beta   90.00
_cell.angle_gamma   90.00
#
_symmetry.space_group_name_H-M   'P 1'
#
loop_
_entity.id
_entity.type
_entity.pdbx_description
1 polymer ?
#
loop_
_entity_poly.entity_id
_entity_poly.type
_entity_poly.pdbx_seq_one_letter_code
_entity_poly.pdbx_strand_id
1 'polypeptide(L)' 'YNSAQWFKMSSKRAVTIAIESGIQNATIGITVGNIIMNQDAGLSPLSLPSGVYGILMYLVCLPFVFWFIRKNR' A
#
# COMPACT_ATOMS: atom_id res chain seq x y z
N TYR A 1 -6.57 10.17 -4.07
CA TYR A 1 -7.82 10.94 -3.98
C TYR A 1 -7.82 12.13 -4.94
N ASN A 2 -6.94 13.13 -4.76
CA ASN A 2 -6.88 14.32 -5.61
C ASN A 2 -6.61 14.00 -7.09
N SER A 3 -5.72 13.04 -7.38
CA SER A 3 -5.49 12.55 -8.75
C SER A 3 -6.78 12.05 -9.40
N ALA A 4 -7.55 11.19 -8.73
CA ALA A 4 -8.84 10.70 -9.23
C ALA A 4 -9.89 11.83 -9.39
N GLN A 5 -9.84 12.88 -8.57
CA GLN A 5 -10.68 14.06 -8.73
C GLN A 5 -10.30 14.89 -9.97
N TRP A 6 -9.01 14.99 -10.30
CA TRP A 6 -8.57 15.61 -11.56
C TRP A 6 -9.11 14.88 -12.79
N PHE A 7 -9.27 13.56 -12.70
CA PHE A 7 -9.94 12.74 -13.72
C PHE A 7 -11.48 12.72 -13.60
N LYS A 8 -12.08 13.64 -12.83
CA LYS A 8 -13.54 13.79 -12.66
C LYS A 8 -14.26 12.51 -12.21
N MET A 9 -13.58 11.65 -11.44
CA MET A 9 -14.19 10.42 -10.93
C MET A 9 -15.10 10.69 -9.73
N SER A 10 -16.13 9.85 -9.55
CA SER A 10 -17.04 9.96 -8.40
C SER A 10 -16.29 9.81 -7.07
N SER A 11 -16.77 10.48 -6.01
CA SER A 11 -16.10 10.50 -4.71
C SER A 11 -15.85 9.10 -4.14
N LYS A 12 -16.81 8.17 -4.34
CA LYS A 12 -16.64 6.77 -3.94
C LYS A 12 -15.45 6.11 -4.65
N ARG A 13 -15.31 6.29 -5.97
CA ARG A 13 -14.18 5.76 -6.74
C ARG A 13 -12.87 6.46 -6.38
N ALA A 14 -12.90 7.77 -6.11
CA ALA A 14 -11.72 8.53 -5.73
C ALA A 14 -11.14 8.08 -4.38
N VAL A 15 -12.00 7.67 -3.43
CA VAL A 15 -11.58 7.05 -2.16
C VAL A 15 -11.03 5.65 -2.41
N THR A 16 -11.70 4.82 -3.20
CA THR A 16 -11.18 3.48 -3.55
C THR A 16 -9.79 3.57 -4.17
N ILE A 17 -9.58 4.44 -5.17
CA ILE A 17 -8.27 4.62 -5.80
C ILE A 17 -7.22 5.08 -4.80
N ALA A 18 -7.58 5.96 -3.86
CA ALA A 18 -6.65 6.40 -2.83
C ALA A 18 -6.17 5.23 -1.95
N ILE A 19 -7.09 4.33 -1.57
CA ILE A 19 -6.80 3.15 -0.77
C ILE A 19 -5.94 2.16 -1.58
N GLU A 20 -6.36 1.80 -2.79
CA GLU A 20 -5.65 0.87 -3.67
C GLU A 20 -4.25 1.37 -4.05
N SER A 21 -4.07 2.68 -4.25
CA SER A 21 -2.74 3.27 -4.50
C SER A 21 -1.84 3.30 -3.25
N GLY A 22 -2.44 3.29 -2.07
CA GLY A 22 -1.74 3.37 -0.79
C GLY A 22 -1.44 2.01 -0.16
N ILE A 23 -1.95 0.93 -0.72
CA ILE A 23 -1.63 -0.45 -0.35
C ILE A 23 -0.80 -1.05 -1.48
N GLN A 24 0.35 -1.63 -1.17
CA GLN A 24 1.23 -2.23 -2.18
C GLN A 24 1.48 -3.70 -1.88
N ASN A 25 1.99 -4.44 -2.87
CA ASN A 25 2.39 -5.83 -2.68
C ASN A 25 3.80 -5.91 -2.08
N ALA A 26 3.87 -5.93 -0.75
CA ALA A 26 5.12 -6.05 -0.02
C ALA A 26 5.91 -7.33 -0.36
N THR A 27 5.23 -8.45 -0.59
CA THR A 27 5.87 -9.74 -0.93
C THR A 27 6.63 -9.64 -2.25
N ILE A 28 6.05 -9.01 -3.28
CA ILE A 28 6.75 -8.78 -4.55
C ILE A 28 7.99 -7.92 -4.32
N GLY A 29 7.89 -6.85 -3.52
CA GLY A 29 9.02 -5.99 -3.20
C GLY A 29 10.15 -6.72 -2.49
N ILE A 30 9.84 -7.64 -1.56
CA ILE A 30 10.83 -8.50 -0.90
C ILE A 30 11.47 -9.48 -1.88
N THR A 31 10.67 -10.14 -2.71
CA THR A 31 11.18 -11.12 -3.67
C THR A 31 12.11 -10.45 -4.68
N VAL A 32 11.69 -9.33 -5.27
CA VAL A 32 12.48 -8.58 -6.25
C VAL A 32 13.74 -7.99 -5.60
N GLY A 33 13.63 -7.42 -4.40
CA GLY A 33 14.79 -6.87 -3.69
C GLY A 33 15.85 -7.92 -3.38
N ASN A 34 15.45 -9.16 -3.06
CA ASN A 34 16.37 -10.27 -2.81
C ASN A 34 17.01 -10.79 -4.11
N ILE A 35 16.24 -10.88 -5.20
CA ILE A 35 16.76 -11.28 -6.52
C ILE A 35 17.80 -10.28 -7.02
N ILE A 36 17.50 -8.98 -6.95
CA ILE A 36 18.40 -7.93 -7.46
C ILE A 36 19.73 -7.89 -6.69
N MET A 37 19.70 -8.09 -5.37
CA MET A 37 20.91 -8.12 -4.55
C MET A 37 21.59 -9.50 -4.48
N ASN A 38 21.05 -10.51 -5.18
CA ASN A 38 21.49 -11.91 -5.11
C ASN A 38 21.71 -12.39 -3.66
N GLN A 39 20.71 -12.15 -2.81
CA GLN A 39 20.79 -12.46 -1.38
C GLN A 39 20.40 -13.92 -1.14
N ASP A 40 21.36 -14.76 -0.77
CA ASP A 40 21.14 -16.21 -0.55
C ASP A 40 20.36 -16.53 0.73
N ALA A 41 20.45 -15.67 1.76
CA ALA A 41 19.76 -15.85 3.03
C ALA A 41 19.29 -14.53 3.65
N GLY A 42 18.08 -14.54 4.21
CA GLY A 42 17.48 -13.40 4.89
C GLY A 42 16.85 -12.35 3.95
N LEU A 43 16.63 -11.15 4.49
CA LEU A 43 16.11 -10.01 3.74
C LEU A 43 17.28 -9.15 3.26
N SER A 44 17.26 -8.79 1.98
CA SER A 44 18.21 -7.82 1.45
C SER A 44 17.92 -6.40 1.91
N PRO A 45 18.93 -5.51 1.94
CA PRO A 45 18.71 -4.08 2.17
C PRO A 45 17.65 -3.45 1.27
N LEU A 46 17.47 -3.93 0.03
CA LEU A 46 16.40 -3.48 -0.88
C LEU A 46 15.01 -4.04 -0.51
N SER A 47 14.96 -5.20 0.13
CA SER A 47 13.73 -5.85 0.59
C SER A 47 13.22 -5.31 1.93
N LEU A 48 14.10 -4.74 2.76
CA LEU A 48 13.76 -4.21 4.07
C LEU A 48 12.64 -3.14 4.03
N PRO A 49 12.68 -2.12 3.15
CA PRO A 49 11.58 -1.15 3.03
C PRO A 49 10.24 -1.82 2.74
N SER A 50 10.23 -2.84 1.87
CA SER A 50 9.01 -3.58 1.52
C SER A 50 8.46 -4.37 2.71
N GLY A 51 9.32 -5.00 3.52
CA GLY A 51 8.93 -5.69 4.74
C GLY A 51 8.34 -4.74 5.79
N VAL A 52 8.99 -3.60 6.03
CA VAL A 52 8.50 -2.60 7.00
C VAL A 52 7.21 -1.95 6.51
N TYR A 53 7.17 -1.51 5.24
CA TYR A 53 5.98 -0.90 4.65
C TYR A 53 4.79 -1.87 4.61
N GLY A 54 5.02 -3.15 4.34
CA GLY A 54 3.97 -4.17 4.31
C GLY A 54 3.18 -4.29 5.62
N ILE A 55 3.82 -4.02 6.76
CA ILE A 55 3.15 -3.99 8.07
C ILE A 55 2.51 -2.61 8.29
N LEU A 56 3.29 -1.54 8.08
CA LEU A 56 2.85 -0.17 8.33
C LEU A 56 1.63 0.22 7.49
N MET A 57 1.53 -0.24 6.24
CA MET A 57 0.42 0.09 5.36
C MET A 57 -0.92 -0.36 5.96
N TYR A 58 -0.98 -1.52 6.61
CA TYR A 58 -2.20 -1.99 7.27
C TYR A 58 -2.49 -1.22 8.56
N LEU A 59 -1.46 -0.92 9.36
CA LEU A 59 -1.60 -0.13 10.59
C LEU A 59 -2.17 1.27 10.31
N VAL A 60 -1.82 1.88 9.18
CA VAL A 60 -2.33 3.21 8.80
C VAL A 60 -3.64 3.12 8.02
N CYS A 61 -3.73 2.21 7.05
CA CYS A 61 -4.88 2.16 6.14
C CYS A 61 -6.13 1.56 6.80
N LEU A 62 -6.00 0.50 7.61
CA LEU A 62 -7.17 -0.14 8.22
C LEU A 62 -7.96 0.81 9.13
N PRO A 63 -7.36 1.56 10.08
CA PRO A 63 -8.13 2.52 10.88
C PRO A 63 -8.86 3.56 10.05
N PHE A 64 -8.23 4.06 8.98
CA PHE A 64 -8.84 5.00 8.06
C PHE A 64 -10.04 4.39 7.32
N VAL A 65 -9.91 3.16 6.82
CA VAL A 65 -10.98 2.42 6.15
C VAL A 65 -12.15 2.18 7.11
N PHE A 66 -11.88 1.72 8.34
CA PHE A 66 -12.92 1.52 9.36
C PHE A 66 -13.65 2.83 9.69
N TRP A 67 -12.92 3.92 9.86
CA TRP A 67 -13.50 5.24 10.09
C TRP A 67 -14.38 5.69 8.91
N PHE A 68 -13.91 5.52 7.68
CA PHE A 68 -14.64 5.90 6.46
C PHE A 68 -15.92 5.08 6.28
N ILE A 69 -15.86 3.76 6.51
CA ILE A 69 -17.04 2.89 6.45
C ILE A 69 -18.05 3.30 7.51
N ARG A 70 -17.62 3.60 8.75
CA ARG A 70 -18.52 4.01 9.83
C ARG A 70 -19.22 5.35 9.55
N LYS A 71 -18.57 6.28 8.86
CA LYS A 71 -19.17 7.57 8.47
C LYS A 71 -20.21 7.44 7.35
N ASN A 72 -20.07 6.43 6.50
CA ASN A 72 -20.95 6.21 5.35
C ASN A 72 -22.05 5.15 5.61
N ARG A 73 -22.18 4.67 6.85
CA ARG A 73 -23.33 3.91 7.35
C ARG A 73 -24.28 4.86 8.07
#